data_AF-E5Y5M9-F1
#
_entry.id   AF-E5Y5M9-F1
#
_cell.length_a   1.000
_cell.length_b   1.000
_cell.length_c   1.000
_cell.angle_alpha   90.00
_cell.angle_beta   90.00
_cell.angle_gamma   90.00
#
_symmetry.space_group_name_H-M   'P 1'
#
loop_
_entity.id
_entity.type
_entity.pdbx_description
1 polymer ?
#
loop_
_entity_poly.entity_id
_entity_poly.type
_entity_poly.pdbx_seq_one_letter_code
_entity_poly.pdbx_strand_id
1 'polypeptide(L)'
;MALFFRLGLAGLLLLLTVLPASAETLYNQPPFSEKELNQFIADLPRFRAWIKTNKEKAHPIVNEAGEPDFLYSKNAAGYIEAAGWKPERFFCIMGRAAAAVAIIQQGDAITKEPPIEMPNVSDDELDVVRRNLPGLLKAISPAPTPKK
;
A
#
# COMPACT_ATOMS: atom_id res chain seq x y z
N MET A 1 -59.42 8.74 -4.90
CA MET A 1 -58.36 8.13 -4.08
C MET A 1 -57.10 7.98 -4.93
N ALA A 2 -56.17 8.93 -4.89
CA ALA A 2 -54.89 8.83 -5.60
C ALA A 2 -53.76 9.44 -4.78
N LEU A 3 -53.83 9.27 -3.46
CA LEU A 3 -52.95 9.91 -2.47
C LEU A 3 -52.17 8.86 -1.68
N PHE A 4 -51.72 7.79 -2.35
CA PHE A 4 -50.87 6.76 -1.73
C PHE A 4 -49.72 6.27 -2.61
N PHE A 5 -49.50 6.83 -3.80
CA PHE A 5 -48.49 6.31 -4.74
C PHE A 5 -47.15 7.08 -4.75
N ARG A 6 -46.90 7.96 -3.77
CA ARG A 6 -45.64 8.74 -3.69
C ARG A 6 -44.82 8.53 -2.41
N LEU A 7 -45.25 7.66 -1.49
CA LEU A 7 -44.48 7.36 -0.27
C LEU A 7 -43.65 6.06 -0.35
N GLY A 8 -43.91 5.18 -1.33
CA GLY A 8 -43.22 3.88 -1.41
C GLY A 8 -41.79 3.95 -1.95
N LEU A 9 -41.47 4.94 -2.80
CA LEU A 9 -40.18 4.97 -3.51
C LEU A 9 -39.10 5.76 -2.74
N ALA A 10 -39.48 6.72 -1.89
CA ALA A 10 -38.54 7.48 -1.08
C ALA A 10 -37.99 6.66 0.12
N GLY A 11 -38.78 5.74 0.66
CA GLY A 11 -38.33 4.84 1.74
C GLY A 11 -37.32 3.79 1.29
N LEU A 12 -37.41 3.31 0.04
CA LEU A 12 -36.53 2.27 -0.50
C LEU A 12 -35.14 2.80 -0.90
N LEU A 13 -35.04 4.08 -1.28
CA LEU A 13 -33.76 4.73 -1.61
C LEU A 13 -32.90 5.06 -0.38
N LEU A 14 -33.51 5.21 0.81
CA LEU A 14 -32.79 5.48 2.06
C LEU A 14 -32.20 4.22 2.72
N LEU A 15 -32.59 3.02 2.27
CA LEU A 15 -32.06 1.76 2.80
C LEU A 15 -30.80 1.26 2.09
N LEU A 16 -30.38 1.89 0.99
CA LEU A 16 -29.20 1.49 0.22
C LEU A 16 -27.88 2.10 0.71
N THR A 17 -27.89 2.97 1.73
CA THR A 17 -26.68 3.70 2.17
C THR A 17 -26.06 3.18 3.47
N VAL A 18 -26.46 1.99 3.93
CA VAL A 18 -25.85 1.37 5.13
C VAL A 18 -25.35 -0.03 4.80
N LEU A 19 -24.61 -0.16 3.69
CA LEU A 19 -23.53 -1.14 3.73
C LEU A 19 -22.54 -0.62 4.77
N PRO A 20 -22.13 -1.43 5.76
CA PRO A 20 -20.92 -1.12 6.49
C PRO A 20 -19.85 -0.96 5.41
N ALA A 21 -19.21 0.21 5.33
CA ALA A 21 -17.95 0.30 4.64
C ALA A 21 -17.08 -0.75 5.32
N SER A 22 -16.91 -1.93 4.68
CA SER A 22 -15.83 -2.85 5.03
C SER A 22 -14.63 -1.95 5.21
N ALA A 23 -14.04 -1.94 6.40
CA ALA A 23 -12.91 -1.06 6.70
C ALA A 23 -11.95 -1.21 5.53
N GLU A 24 -11.84 -0.18 4.69
CA GLU A 24 -11.09 -0.30 3.44
C GLU A 24 -9.65 -0.52 3.87
N THR A 25 -9.18 -1.76 3.75
CA THR A 25 -7.79 -2.06 4.05
C THR A 25 -6.93 -1.23 3.10
N LEU A 26 -5.75 -0.83 3.56
CA LEU A 26 -4.80 -0.10 2.70
C LEU A 26 -4.54 -0.83 1.37
N TYR A 27 -4.67 -2.16 1.36
CA TYR A 27 -4.45 -2.99 0.19
C TYR A 27 -5.72 -3.28 -0.62
N ASN A 28 -6.89 -2.72 -0.30
CA ASN A 28 -8.07 -2.75 -1.17
C ASN A 28 -7.94 -1.70 -2.30
N GLN A 29 -6.85 -1.76 -3.05
CA GLN A 29 -6.49 -0.84 -4.12
C GLN A 29 -6.15 -1.63 -5.40
N PRO A 30 -6.32 -1.03 -6.59
CA PRO A 30 -5.96 -1.70 -7.84
C PRO A 30 -4.45 -2.02 -7.87
N PRO A 31 -4.03 -3.04 -8.65
CA PRO A 31 -2.62 -3.31 -8.93
C PRO A 31 -1.86 -2.03 -9.34
N PHE A 32 -0.60 -1.91 -8.92
CA PHE A 32 0.23 -0.78 -9.37
C PHE A 32 0.78 -1.00 -10.77
N SER A 33 0.88 0.09 -11.52
CA SER A 33 1.50 0.12 -12.83
C SER A 33 3.02 0.20 -12.74
N GLU A 34 3.70 -0.15 -13.83
CA GLU A 34 5.14 0.04 -13.97
C GLU A 34 5.58 1.50 -13.85
N LYS A 35 4.72 2.44 -14.29
CA LYS A 35 4.96 3.87 -14.12
C LYS A 35 4.99 4.26 -12.64
N GLU A 36 4.00 3.77 -11.88
CA GLU A 36 3.91 4.04 -10.44
C GLU A 36 5.09 3.39 -9.69
N LEU A 37 5.47 2.16 -10.03
CA LEU A 37 6.64 1.52 -9.42
C LEU A 37 7.92 2.31 -9.70
N ASN A 38 8.12 2.80 -10.93
CA ASN A 38 9.30 3.58 -11.27
C ASN A 38 9.35 4.92 -10.53
N GLN A 39 8.21 5.60 -10.40
CA GLN A 39 8.13 6.82 -9.60
C GLN A 39 8.44 6.52 -8.12
N PHE A 40 7.89 5.42 -7.60
CA PHE A 40 8.15 4.97 -6.22
C PHE A 40 9.64 4.69 -6.00
N ILE A 41 10.30 3.97 -6.91
CA ILE A 41 11.75 3.69 -6.86
C ILE A 41 12.57 5.00 -6.83
N ALA A 42 12.16 6.02 -7.58
CA ALA A 42 12.85 7.30 -7.62
C ALA A 42 12.72 8.13 -6.32
N ASP A 43 11.59 8.02 -5.63
CA ASP A 43 11.29 8.82 -4.43
C ASP A 43 11.62 8.10 -3.11
N LEU A 44 11.63 6.76 -3.11
CA LEU A 44 11.88 5.92 -1.95
C LEU A 44 13.19 6.27 -1.19
N PRO A 45 14.34 6.53 -1.86
CA PRO A 45 15.57 6.87 -1.15
C PRO A 45 15.46 8.14 -0.31
N ARG A 46 14.75 9.16 -0.82
CA ARG A 46 14.55 10.44 -0.12
C ARG A 46 13.64 10.24 1.09
N PHE A 47 12.54 9.49 0.92
CA PHE A 47 11.66 9.14 2.03
C PHE A 47 12.38 8.37 3.13
N ARG A 48 13.18 7.36 2.78
CA ARG A 48 13.96 6.59 3.76
C ARG A 48 14.97 7.44 4.53
N ALA A 49 15.65 8.35 3.85
CA ALA A 49 16.54 9.31 4.50
C ALA A 49 15.78 10.22 5.46
N TRP A 50 14.60 10.71 5.05
CA TRP A 50 13.75 11.54 5.89
C TRP A 50 13.22 10.80 7.12
N ILE A 51 12.70 9.57 6.98
CA ILE A 51 12.23 8.73 8.10
C ILE A 51 13.34 8.56 9.14
N LYS A 52 14.57 8.24 8.69
CA LYS A 52 15.73 8.05 9.57
C LYS A 52 16.11 9.35 10.31
N THR A 53 16.14 10.48 9.62
CA THR A 53 16.49 11.78 10.21
C THR A 53 15.45 12.23 11.24
N ASN A 54 14.17 12.02 10.96
CA ASN A 54 13.06 12.49 11.80
C ASN A 54 12.61 11.45 12.85
N LYS A 55 13.21 10.26 12.87
CA LYS A 55 12.87 9.14 13.78
C LYS A 55 11.39 8.73 13.71
N GLU A 56 10.82 8.84 12.52
CA GLU A 56 9.45 8.47 12.23
C GLU A 56 9.30 6.95 12.10
N LYS A 57 8.08 6.43 12.28
CA LYS A 57 7.77 5.00 12.15
C LYS A 57 6.90 4.77 10.92
N ALA A 58 7.33 3.81 10.09
CA ALA A 58 6.64 3.36 8.89
C ALA A 58 6.90 1.86 8.73
N HIS A 59 5.92 0.99 9.01
CA HIS A 59 6.11 -0.47 8.96
C HIS A 59 4.80 -1.26 8.74
N PRO A 60 4.87 -2.48 8.17
CA PRO A 60 3.73 -3.39 8.08
C PRO A 60 3.16 -3.75 9.45
N ILE A 61 1.84 -3.89 9.53
CA ILE A 61 1.12 -4.35 10.73
C ILE A 61 -0.03 -5.28 10.32
N VAL A 62 -0.68 -5.88 11.31
CA VAL A 62 -1.99 -6.53 11.15
C VAL A 62 -3.03 -5.62 11.82
N ASN A 63 -4.09 -5.28 11.10
CA ASN A 63 -5.16 -4.42 11.63
C ASN A 63 -6.07 -5.18 12.62
N GLU A 64 -7.05 -4.49 13.20
CA GLU A 64 -8.01 -5.08 14.15
C GLU A 64 -8.88 -6.18 13.52
N ALA A 65 -9.04 -6.18 12.19
CA ALA A 65 -9.76 -7.21 11.44
C ALA A 65 -8.90 -8.45 11.13
N GLY A 66 -7.62 -8.46 11.53
CA GLY A 66 -6.70 -9.56 11.23
C GLY A 66 -6.11 -9.51 9.82
N GLU A 67 -6.23 -8.38 9.13
CA GLU A 67 -5.79 -8.22 7.74
C GLU A 67 -4.46 -7.43 7.67
N PRO A 68 -3.64 -7.66 6.62
CA PRO A 68 -2.45 -6.87 6.37
C PRO A 68 -2.77 -5.37 6.28
N ASP A 69 -1.95 -4.54 6.92
CA ASP A 69 -2.01 -3.09 6.81
C ASP A 69 -0.60 -2.48 6.95
N PHE A 70 -0.49 -1.15 6.92
CA PHE A 70 0.78 -0.44 7.05
C PHE A 70 0.63 0.77 7.97
N LEU A 71 1.36 0.75 9.08
CA LEU A 71 1.39 1.88 10.00
C LEU A 71 2.32 2.97 9.46
N TYR A 72 1.81 4.19 9.33
CA TYR A 72 2.59 5.40 9.06
C TYR A 72 2.06 6.59 9.87
N SER A 73 2.94 7.51 10.25
CA SER A 73 2.55 8.70 10.99
C SER A 73 1.92 9.78 10.09
N LYS A 74 1.19 10.73 10.69
CA LYS A 74 0.68 11.91 9.98
C LYS A 74 1.79 12.74 9.33
N ASN A 75 2.98 12.79 9.94
CA ASN A 75 4.13 13.48 9.37
C ASN A 75 4.65 12.74 8.13
N ALA A 76 4.70 11.41 8.17
CA ALA A 76 5.07 10.60 7.01
C ALA A 76 4.07 10.78 5.86
N ALA A 77 2.76 10.81 6.17
CA ALA A 77 1.72 11.13 5.20
C ALA A 77 1.96 12.52 4.57
N GLY A 78 2.14 13.56 5.40
CA GLY A 78 2.37 14.92 4.90
C GLY A 78 3.66 15.08 4.08
N TYR A 79 4.73 14.35 4.42
CA TYR A 79 5.95 14.34 3.60
C TYR A 79 5.70 13.74 2.21
N ILE A 80 4.95 12.65 2.16
CA ILE A 80 4.60 11.97 0.91
C ILE A 80 3.62 12.80 0.07
N GLU A 81 2.65 13.47 0.69
CA GLU A 81 1.77 14.44 0.03
C GLU A 81 2.56 15.60 -0.59
N ALA A 82 3.52 16.16 0.16
CA ALA A 82 4.39 17.22 -0.33
C ALA A 82 5.28 16.76 -1.51
N ALA A 83 5.56 15.46 -1.62
CA ALA A 83 6.24 14.84 -2.75
C ALA A 83 5.32 14.53 -3.95
N GLY A 84 4.03 14.90 -3.87
CA GLY A 84 3.06 14.75 -4.97
C GLY A 84 2.35 13.39 -5.00
N TRP A 85 2.42 12.61 -3.92
CA TRP A 85 1.77 11.31 -3.80
C TRP A 85 0.48 11.38 -2.98
N LYS A 86 -0.45 10.46 -3.24
CA LYS A 86 -1.44 10.09 -2.23
C LYS A 86 -0.77 9.14 -1.21
N PRO A 87 -0.80 9.42 0.10
CA PRO A 87 -0.15 8.59 1.11
C PRO A 87 -0.55 7.12 1.02
N GLU A 88 -1.85 6.85 0.93
CA GLU A 88 -2.40 5.50 0.88
C GLU A 88 -1.86 4.73 -0.32
N ARG A 89 -1.67 5.41 -1.45
CA ARG A 89 -1.13 4.79 -2.67
C ARG A 89 0.36 4.47 -2.52
N PHE A 90 1.13 5.40 -1.97
CA PHE A 90 2.57 5.22 -1.76
C PHE A 90 2.85 4.07 -0.78
N PHE A 91 2.15 4.01 0.34
CA PHE A 91 2.33 2.95 1.34
C PHE A 91 1.77 1.61 0.86
N CYS A 92 0.69 1.59 0.06
CA CYS A 92 0.23 0.38 -0.60
C CYS A 92 1.29 -0.21 -1.56
N ILE A 93 1.90 0.64 -2.41
CA ILE A 93 2.99 0.22 -3.29
C ILE A 93 4.19 -0.25 -2.47
N MET A 94 4.53 0.43 -1.37
CA MET A 94 5.62 0.02 -0.49
C MET A 94 5.41 -1.39 0.08
N GLY A 95 4.23 -1.67 0.63
CA GLY A 95 3.89 -2.97 1.19
C GLY A 95 3.89 -4.08 0.13
N ARG A 96 3.21 -3.84 -1.00
CA ARG A 96 3.13 -4.84 -2.09
C ARG A 96 4.47 -5.06 -2.80
N ALA A 97 5.28 -4.01 -3.02
CA ALA A 97 6.61 -4.17 -3.60
C ALA A 97 7.56 -4.93 -2.66
N ALA A 98 7.47 -4.71 -1.33
CA ALA A 98 8.24 -5.47 -0.36
C ALA A 98 7.82 -6.97 -0.36
N ALA A 99 6.52 -7.24 -0.34
CA ALA A 99 5.99 -8.61 -0.45
C ALA A 99 6.41 -9.28 -1.78
N ALA A 100 6.32 -8.57 -2.90
CA ALA A 100 6.74 -9.06 -4.21
C ALA A 100 8.24 -9.43 -4.23
N VAL A 101 9.10 -8.57 -3.68
CA VAL A 101 10.54 -8.85 -3.56
C VAL A 101 10.76 -10.10 -2.70
N ALA A 102 10.05 -10.24 -1.59
CA ALA A 102 10.16 -11.39 -0.72
C ALA A 102 9.74 -12.70 -1.43
N ILE A 103 8.63 -12.68 -2.18
CA ILE A 103 8.18 -13.78 -3.05
C ILE A 103 9.23 -14.14 -4.09
N ILE A 104 9.80 -13.15 -4.79
CA ILE A 104 10.81 -13.38 -5.82
C ILE A 104 12.10 -13.97 -5.23
N GLN A 105 12.51 -13.53 -4.04
CA GLN A 105 13.75 -13.98 -3.42
C GLN A 105 13.64 -15.34 -2.71
N GLN A 106 12.49 -15.62 -2.08
CA GLN A 106 12.30 -16.81 -1.25
C GLN A 106 11.50 -17.92 -1.96
N GLY A 107 10.83 -17.60 -3.07
CA GLY A 107 10.07 -18.54 -3.87
C GLY A 107 8.99 -19.26 -3.05
N ASP A 108 8.91 -20.58 -3.20
CA ASP A 108 7.88 -21.41 -2.58
C ASP A 108 7.86 -21.39 -1.05
N ALA A 109 8.95 -20.99 -0.40
CA ALA A 109 9.03 -20.99 1.07
C ALA A 109 8.07 -19.96 1.67
N ILE A 110 8.00 -18.75 1.08
CA ILE A 110 7.18 -17.66 1.61
C ILE A 110 5.73 -17.69 1.10
N THR A 111 5.46 -18.42 0.01
CA THR A 111 4.10 -18.58 -0.51
C THR A 111 3.33 -19.71 0.16
N LYS A 112 4.02 -20.69 0.76
CA LYS A 112 3.40 -21.78 1.54
C LYS A 112 2.89 -21.33 2.90
N GLU A 113 3.68 -20.49 3.58
CA GLU A 113 3.34 -19.93 4.89
C GLU A 113 3.65 -18.42 4.90
N PRO A 114 2.82 -17.60 4.25
CA PRO A 114 3.02 -16.16 4.22
C PRO A 114 2.84 -15.55 5.62
N PRO A 115 3.68 -14.58 6.03
CA PRO A 115 3.42 -13.79 7.23
C PRO A 115 2.04 -13.12 7.16
N ILE A 116 1.35 -13.03 8.30
CA ILE A 116 -0.03 -12.50 8.37
C ILE A 116 -0.07 -11.02 7.95
N GLU A 117 1.00 -10.28 8.19
CA GLU A 117 1.17 -8.88 7.79
C GLU A 117 1.54 -8.70 6.30
N MET A 118 1.80 -9.78 5.56
CA MET A 118 2.20 -9.69 4.17
C MET A 118 0.98 -9.50 3.26
N PRO A 119 0.89 -8.38 2.51
CA PRO A 119 -0.22 -8.18 1.58
C PRO A 119 -0.17 -9.17 0.43
N ASN A 120 -1.34 -9.47 -0.12
CA ASN A 120 -1.44 -10.18 -1.39
C ASN A 120 -0.85 -9.33 -2.53
N VAL A 121 -0.17 -10.01 -3.46
CA VAL A 121 0.45 -9.39 -4.64
C VAL A 121 -0.07 -10.12 -5.87
N SER A 122 -0.57 -9.37 -6.86
CA SER A 122 -1.04 -9.95 -8.12
C SER A 122 0.11 -10.42 -9.02
N ASP A 123 -0.17 -11.33 -9.95
CA ASP A 123 0.80 -11.79 -10.95
C ASP A 123 1.35 -10.63 -11.80
N ASP A 124 0.48 -9.67 -12.16
CA ASP A 124 0.87 -8.46 -12.90
C ASP A 124 1.89 -7.62 -12.11
N GLU A 125 1.65 -7.43 -10.81
CA GLU A 125 2.57 -6.70 -9.93
C GLU A 125 3.89 -7.47 -9.75
N LEU A 126 3.84 -8.79 -9.62
CA LEU A 126 5.04 -9.63 -9.57
C LEU A 126 5.88 -9.46 -10.84
N ASP A 127 5.26 -9.46 -12.01
CA ASP A 127 5.96 -9.28 -13.28
C ASP A 127 6.57 -7.89 -13.42
N VAL A 128 5.84 -6.85 -13.02
CA VAL A 128 6.35 -5.48 -12.99
C VAL A 128 7.56 -5.36 -12.05
N VAL A 129 7.48 -5.97 -10.87
CA VAL A 129 8.60 -5.97 -9.90
C VAL A 129 9.78 -6.78 -10.41
N ARG A 130 9.58 -7.94 -11.04
CA ARG A 130 10.66 -8.75 -11.63
C ARG A 130 11.45 -7.94 -12.67
N ARG A 131 10.77 -7.22 -13.57
CA ARG A 131 11.40 -6.38 -14.59
C ARG A 131 12.21 -5.22 -13.99
N ASN A 132 11.73 -4.66 -12.87
CA ASN A 132 12.32 -3.47 -12.23
C ASN A 132 13.15 -3.80 -10.98
N LEU A 133 13.38 -5.09 -10.69
CA LEU A 133 14.02 -5.58 -9.47
C LEU A 133 15.38 -4.92 -9.21
N PRO A 134 16.29 -4.78 -10.20
CA PRO A 134 17.59 -4.13 -9.96
C PRO A 134 17.45 -2.68 -9.45
N GLY A 135 16.51 -1.92 -10.00
CA GLY A 135 16.23 -0.54 -9.59
C GLY A 135 15.66 -0.49 -8.18
N LEU A 136 14.72 -1.38 -7.87
CA LEU A 136 14.12 -1.48 -6.55
C LEU A 136 15.14 -1.88 -5.47
N LEU A 137 15.97 -2.89 -5.74
CA LEU A 137 17.05 -3.34 -4.85
C LEU A 137 18.08 -2.22 -4.59
N LYS A 138 18.40 -1.42 -5.60
CA LYS A 138 19.27 -0.25 -5.46
C LYS A 138 18.63 0.83 -4.58
N ALA A 139 17.33 1.10 -4.74
CA ALA A 139 16.61 2.10 -3.95
C ALA A 139 16.45 1.70 -2.48
N ILE A 140 16.41 0.40 -2.17
CA ILE A 140 16.36 -0.11 -0.79
C ILE A 140 17.72 -0.32 -0.14
N SER A 141 18.80 -0.29 -0.92
CA SER A 141 20.15 -0.46 -0.41
C SER A 141 20.52 0.73 0.50
N PRO A 142 21.15 0.50 1.66
CA PRO A 142 21.67 1.60 2.47
C PRO A 142 22.66 2.42 1.64
N ALA A 143 22.55 3.76 1.70
CA ALA A 143 23.56 4.62 1.10
C ALA A 143 24.94 4.25 1.68
N PRO A 144 26.00 4.17 0.86
CA PRO A 144 27.32 3.82 1.35
C PRO A 144 27.72 4.80 2.46
N THR A 145 28.10 4.26 3.61
CA THR A 145 28.69 5.06 4.68
C THR A 145 29.97 5.71 4.15
N PRO A 146 30.16 7.03 4.33
CA PRO A 146 31.43 7.64 4.01
C PRO A 146 32.50 6.93 4.86
N LYS A 147 33.52 6.38 4.22
CA LYS A 147 34.72 5.92 4.93
C LYS A 147 35.32 7.14 5.60
N LYS A 148 35.38 7.13 6.94
CA LYS A 148 36.22 8.05 7.70
C LYS A 148 37.70 7.74 7.45
#